data_AF-A0A8D8YRR8-F1
#
_entry.id   AF-A0A8D8YRR8-F1
#
_cell.length_a   1.000
_cell.length_b   1.000
_cell.length_c   1.000
_cell.angle_alpha   90.00
_cell.angle_beta   90.00
_cell.angle_gamma   90.00
#
_symmetry.space_group_name_H-M   'P 1'
#
loop_
_entity.id
_entity.type
_entity.pdbx_description
1 polymer ?
#
loop_
_entity_poly.entity_id
_entity_poly.type
_entity_poly.pdbx_seq_one_letter_code
_entity_poly.pdbx_strand_id
1 'polypeptide(L)'
;MKDEFSEVLDITDPDHTCIKDRCHLSWKQEQDDFDEDQYLADLMIPEQQEVIQALIQYTPCWKTNPDDRTQVSASEQEIMKQLGNREYLLGSQEKCAALLSLVNILYAYCYDVRTTQGEHTVESAWTINKLSSTLCWLQSFTSLKQVLISNMRRSLCYPLYREWRLNCAVQDDVRIILSQGKRSILKCLLSIHTMFNNSEPRYLLNQLYIVDYCIWIQQVSDKRIQNLADALNEVTISKSDLRFDLEELETAAHIVQEEEMERALCNHVSTLVLCSNSEQSDSSSSSSSSSSSDESSDSDDESDSLSSSDEEDKTHTKMQSLDSDDTVDSD
;
A
#
# COMPACT_ATOMS: atom_id res chain seq x y z
N MET A 1 11.56 23.94 -6.54
CA MET A 1 12.06 23.73 -5.16
C MET A 1 10.99 23.88 -4.10
N LYS A 2 10.43 25.07 -3.77
CA LYS A 2 9.34 25.16 -2.75
C LYS A 2 8.09 24.34 -3.12
N ASP A 3 7.68 24.36 -4.39
CA ASP A 3 6.50 23.63 -4.86
C ASP A 3 6.73 22.10 -4.92
N GLU A 4 7.95 21.66 -5.23
CA GLU A 4 8.33 20.24 -5.21
C GLU A 4 8.30 19.66 -3.79
N PHE A 5 8.64 20.48 -2.77
CA PHE A 5 8.58 20.03 -1.38
C PHE A 5 7.15 19.83 -0.89
N SER A 6 6.16 20.58 -1.37
CA SER A 6 4.76 20.38 -0.96
C SER A 6 4.14 19.07 -1.42
N GLU A 7 4.72 18.41 -2.44
CA GLU A 7 4.27 17.08 -2.89
C GLU A 7 4.90 15.94 -2.08
N VAL A 8 5.98 16.22 -1.34
CA VAL A 8 6.72 15.25 -0.53
C VAL A 8 6.45 15.42 0.95
N LEU A 9 6.40 16.65 1.42
CA LEU A 9 6.27 17.02 2.82
C LEU A 9 4.88 17.58 3.10
N ASP A 10 4.25 17.05 4.14
CA ASP A 10 3.00 17.59 4.67
C ASP A 10 3.25 18.81 5.57
N ILE A 11 4.46 18.93 6.10
CA ILE A 11 4.86 20.06 6.92
C ILE A 11 5.06 21.33 6.07
N THR A 12 4.33 22.39 6.40
CA THR A 12 4.32 23.64 5.62
C THR A 12 5.63 24.43 5.72
N ASP A 13 6.24 24.47 6.90
CA ASP A 13 7.48 25.22 7.16
C ASP A 13 8.50 24.36 7.93
N PRO A 14 9.23 23.46 7.24
CA PRO A 14 10.12 22.51 7.89
C PRO A 14 11.30 23.19 8.62
N ASP A 15 11.79 24.33 8.13
CA ASP A 15 12.99 24.99 8.67
C ASP A 15 12.72 25.69 10.00
N HIS A 16 11.48 26.14 10.23
CA HIS A 16 11.10 26.91 11.43
C HIS A 16 10.20 26.14 12.40
N THR A 17 9.63 25.01 11.99
CA THR A 17 8.79 24.18 12.88
C THR A 17 9.65 23.20 13.67
N CYS A 18 9.68 23.34 15.00
CA CYS A 18 10.49 22.48 15.85
C CYS A 18 9.92 21.05 15.95
N ILE A 19 10.77 20.05 16.19
CA ILE A 19 10.41 18.61 16.21
C ILE A 19 9.20 18.29 17.11
N LYS A 20 9.07 18.97 18.25
CA LYS A 20 7.95 18.75 19.18
C LYS A 20 6.63 19.21 18.57
N ASP A 21 6.65 20.36 17.90
CA ASP A 21 5.47 20.93 17.27
C ASP A 21 5.04 20.08 16.07
N ARG A 22 5.98 19.52 15.31
CA ARG A 22 5.67 18.61 14.18
C ARG A 22 4.77 17.45 14.58
N CYS A 23 5.03 16.81 15.72
CA CYS A 23 4.20 15.71 16.21
C CYS A 23 2.78 16.17 16.53
N HIS A 24 2.62 17.34 17.17
CA HIS A 24 1.31 17.85 17.52
C HIS A 24 0.51 18.30 16.29
N LEU A 25 1.20 18.96 15.34
CA LEU A 25 0.60 19.42 14.08
C LEU A 25 0.19 18.25 13.19
N SER A 26 1.05 17.23 13.03
CA SER A 26 0.70 15.98 12.31
C SER A 26 -0.53 15.34 12.90
N TRP A 27 -0.58 15.21 14.23
CA TRP A 27 -1.73 14.62 14.91
C TRP A 27 -3.01 15.42 14.64
N LYS A 28 -2.95 16.75 14.76
CA LYS A 28 -4.10 17.61 14.50
C LYS A 28 -4.58 17.47 13.06
N GLN A 29 -3.67 17.51 12.09
CA GLN A 29 -4.01 17.34 10.69
C GLN A 29 -4.65 15.98 10.42
N GLU A 30 -4.10 14.89 10.96
CA GLU A 30 -4.70 13.55 10.85
C GLU A 30 -6.09 13.48 11.49
N GLN A 31 -6.37 14.29 12.51
CA GLN A 31 -7.71 14.37 13.10
C GLN A 31 -8.70 15.06 12.16
N ASP A 32 -8.25 16.12 11.49
CA ASP A 32 -9.07 16.89 10.56
C ASP A 32 -9.24 16.14 9.22
N ASP A 33 -8.26 15.32 8.82
CA ASP A 33 -8.23 14.56 7.56
C ASP A 33 -8.97 13.20 7.67
N PHE A 34 -9.29 12.72 8.87
CA PHE A 34 -9.99 11.45 9.05
C PHE A 34 -11.43 11.53 8.52
N ASP A 35 -11.78 10.59 7.65
CA ASP A 35 -13.09 10.52 6.99
C ASP A 35 -13.85 9.30 7.50
N GLU A 36 -14.85 9.55 8.33
CA GLU A 36 -15.72 8.53 8.93
C GLU A 36 -16.49 7.74 7.87
N ASP A 37 -16.98 8.41 6.82
CA ASP A 37 -17.77 7.78 5.76
C ASP A 37 -16.91 6.81 4.96
N GLN A 38 -15.69 7.22 4.59
CA GLN A 38 -14.77 6.32 3.89
C GLN A 38 -14.32 5.14 4.76
N TYR A 39 -14.04 5.38 6.05
CA TYR A 39 -13.71 4.31 6.99
C TYR A 39 -14.85 3.28 7.10
N LEU A 40 -16.09 3.76 7.27
CA LEU A 40 -17.26 2.89 7.36
C LEU A 40 -17.58 2.21 6.03
N ALA A 41 -17.31 2.84 4.89
CA ALA A 41 -17.44 2.21 3.58
C ALA A 41 -16.53 0.98 3.46
N ASP A 42 -15.25 1.12 3.82
CA ASP A 42 -14.28 0.03 3.79
C ASP A 42 -14.61 -1.08 4.81
N LEU A 43 -15.24 -0.71 5.92
CA LEU A 43 -15.67 -1.65 6.96
C LEU A 43 -16.95 -2.40 6.61
N MET A 44 -17.97 -1.74 6.05
CA MET A 44 -19.36 -2.24 6.03
C MET A 44 -19.83 -2.68 4.65
N ILE A 45 -19.22 -2.18 3.57
CA ILE A 45 -19.62 -2.53 2.20
C ILE A 45 -19.07 -3.93 1.86
N PRO A 46 -19.92 -4.93 1.54
CA PRO A 46 -19.47 -6.31 1.32
C PRO A 46 -18.38 -6.45 0.24
N GLU A 47 -18.51 -5.71 -0.86
CA GLU A 47 -17.54 -5.74 -1.95
C GLU A 47 -16.16 -5.24 -1.49
N GLN A 48 -16.10 -4.22 -0.63
CA GLN A 48 -14.85 -3.72 -0.06
C GLN A 48 -14.27 -4.71 0.96
N GLN A 49 -15.13 -5.29 1.81
CA GLN A 49 -14.71 -6.29 2.78
C GLN A 49 -14.02 -7.49 2.11
N GLU A 50 -14.54 -7.99 0.99
CA GLU A 50 -13.94 -9.09 0.24
C GLU A 50 -12.53 -8.74 -0.28
N VAL A 51 -12.38 -7.55 -0.88
CA VAL A 51 -11.09 -7.05 -1.36
C VAL A 51 -10.10 -6.93 -0.21
N ILE A 52 -10.46 -6.22 0.86
CA ILE A 52 -9.59 -6.00 2.03
C ILE A 52 -9.25 -7.33 2.70
N GLN A 53 -10.19 -8.26 2.80
CA GLN A 53 -9.96 -9.58 3.37
C GLN A 53 -8.93 -10.38 2.55
N ALA A 54 -8.91 -10.23 1.22
CA ALA A 54 -7.88 -10.80 0.37
C ALA A 54 -6.50 -10.15 0.62
N LEU A 55 -6.43 -8.83 0.81
CA LEU A 55 -5.19 -8.11 1.16
C LEU A 55 -4.64 -8.53 2.55
N ILE A 56 -5.52 -8.79 3.51
CA ILE A 56 -5.15 -9.32 4.83
C ILE A 56 -4.60 -10.75 4.72
N GLN A 57 -5.21 -11.58 3.87
CA GLN A 57 -4.80 -12.98 3.68
C GLN A 57 -3.60 -13.15 2.76
N TYR A 58 -3.25 -12.13 1.97
CA TYR A 58 -2.05 -12.12 1.15
C TYR A 58 -0.83 -12.48 2.01
N THR A 59 0.02 -13.37 1.47
CA THR A 59 1.25 -13.82 2.12
C THR A 59 2.44 -13.16 1.45
N PRO A 60 3.07 -12.15 2.07
CA PRO A 60 4.20 -11.44 1.47
C PRO A 60 5.44 -12.32 1.29
N CYS A 61 6.35 -11.88 0.43
CA CYS A 61 7.59 -12.58 0.09
C CYS A 61 8.46 -12.94 1.30
N TRP A 62 8.47 -12.10 2.35
CA TRP A 62 9.21 -12.40 3.59
C TRP A 62 8.64 -13.60 4.37
N LYS A 63 7.40 -14.04 4.12
CA LYS A 63 6.81 -15.23 4.75
C LYS A 63 7.01 -16.50 3.92
N THR A 64 7.03 -16.39 2.58
CA THR A 64 7.01 -17.56 1.68
C THR A 64 8.38 -18.19 1.45
N ASN A 65 9.45 -17.40 1.29
CA ASN A 65 10.74 -17.94 0.87
C ASN A 65 11.91 -17.45 1.76
N PRO A 66 12.63 -18.35 2.47
CA PRO A 66 13.84 -18.00 3.21
C PRO A 66 14.97 -17.41 2.37
N ASP A 67 15.11 -17.85 1.11
CA ASP A 67 16.22 -17.45 0.24
C ASP A 67 16.04 -16.03 -0.29
N ASP A 68 14.80 -15.63 -0.59
CA ASP A 68 14.47 -14.25 -0.97
C ASP A 68 14.75 -13.24 0.14
N ARG A 69 14.90 -13.67 1.40
CA ARG A 69 15.22 -12.78 2.53
C ARG A 69 16.68 -12.34 2.55
N THR A 70 17.55 -13.03 1.82
CA THR A 70 19.01 -12.86 1.96
C THR A 70 19.76 -12.71 0.65
N GLN A 71 19.18 -13.15 -0.47
CA GLN A 71 19.79 -12.98 -1.78
C GLN A 71 19.53 -11.57 -2.31
N VAL A 72 20.62 -10.84 -2.57
CA VAL A 72 20.60 -9.51 -3.17
C VAL A 72 20.72 -9.69 -4.68
N SER A 73 19.70 -9.23 -5.41
CA SER A 73 19.63 -9.25 -6.87
C SER A 73 20.71 -8.37 -7.49
N ALA A 74 20.97 -8.54 -8.80
CA ALA A 74 22.00 -7.76 -9.50
C ALA A 74 21.72 -6.25 -9.48
N SER A 75 20.46 -5.84 -9.57
CA SER A 75 20.05 -4.43 -9.48
C SER A 75 20.25 -3.86 -8.07
N GLU A 76 19.86 -4.62 -7.03
CA GLU A 76 20.11 -4.25 -5.64
C GLU A 76 21.62 -4.17 -5.33
N GLN A 77 22.43 -5.07 -5.88
CA GLN A 77 23.89 -5.02 -5.76
C GLN A 77 24.46 -3.75 -6.41
N GLU A 78 23.91 -3.30 -7.53
CA GLU A 78 24.35 -2.08 -8.19
C GLU A 78 24.07 -0.84 -7.35
N ILE A 79 22.88 -0.76 -6.73
CA ILE A 79 22.57 0.29 -5.74
C ILE A 79 23.58 0.23 -4.59
N MET A 80 23.85 -0.97 -4.06
CA MET A 80 24.80 -1.16 -2.96
C MET A 80 26.23 -0.71 -3.29
N LYS A 81 26.69 -0.85 -4.54
CA LYS A 81 28.01 -0.35 -4.96
C LYS A 81 28.08 1.18 -4.96
N GLN A 82 26.95 1.84 -5.17
CA GLN A 82 26.82 3.30 -5.16
C GLN A 82 26.66 3.84 -3.73
N LEU A 83 26.28 2.98 -2.77
CA LEU A 83 26.27 3.34 -1.36
C LEU A 83 27.72 3.59 -0.91
N GLY A 84 28.02 4.86 -0.61
CA GLY A 84 29.33 5.22 -0.06
C GLY A 84 29.62 4.53 1.27
N ASN A 85 30.89 4.49 1.67
CA ASN A 85 31.29 3.95 2.97
C ASN A 85 31.33 5.07 4.02
N ARG A 86 30.24 5.22 4.79
CA ARG A 86 30.11 6.24 5.85
C ARG A 86 30.06 5.58 7.22
N GLU A 87 30.78 6.13 8.20
CA GLU A 87 30.66 5.73 9.60
C GLU A 87 29.75 6.71 10.34
N TYR A 88 28.76 6.20 11.08
CA TYR A 88 27.79 7.03 11.81
C TYR A 88 28.07 7.05 13.31
N LEU A 89 28.57 8.18 13.79
CA LEU A 89 28.91 8.39 15.20
C LEU A 89 27.70 8.85 16.02
N LEU A 90 26.70 7.96 16.14
CA LEU A 90 25.44 8.26 16.84
C LEU A 90 25.55 8.01 18.35
N GLY A 91 25.03 8.95 19.15
CA GLY A 91 24.76 8.78 20.57
C GLY A 91 23.67 7.75 20.86
N SER A 92 23.47 7.39 22.13
CA SER A 92 22.47 6.37 22.50
C SER A 92 21.05 6.80 22.14
N GLN A 93 20.70 8.07 22.38
CA GLN A 93 19.37 8.60 22.07
C GLN A 93 19.11 8.66 20.57
N GLU A 94 20.11 9.06 19.78
CA GLU A 94 20.02 9.12 18.31
C GLU A 94 19.90 7.72 17.71
N LYS A 95 20.62 6.72 18.26
CA LYS A 95 20.46 5.31 17.88
C LYS A 95 19.04 4.82 18.14
N CYS A 96 18.45 5.16 19.29
CA CYS A 96 17.06 4.84 19.59
C CYS A 96 16.11 5.52 18.61
N ALA A 97 16.27 6.82 18.38
CA ALA A 97 15.45 7.57 17.42
C ALA A 97 15.51 6.96 16.02
N ALA A 98 16.71 6.64 15.52
CA ALA A 98 16.92 5.99 14.22
C ALA A 98 16.22 4.63 14.10
N LEU A 99 16.23 3.81 15.16
CA LEU A 99 15.50 2.54 15.17
C LEU A 99 13.98 2.77 15.12
N LEU A 100 13.46 3.77 15.82
CA LEU A 100 12.03 4.08 15.83
C LEU A 100 11.54 4.59 14.47
N SER A 101 12.30 5.50 13.85
CA SER A 101 11.99 5.99 12.49
C SER A 101 12.17 4.91 11.43
N LEU A 102 13.11 3.96 11.60
CA LEU A 102 13.21 2.79 10.73
C LEU A 102 11.92 1.94 10.79
N VAL A 103 11.37 1.68 11.98
CA VAL A 103 10.09 0.97 12.15
C VAL A 103 8.95 1.74 11.46
N ASN A 104 8.95 3.06 11.57
CA ASN A 104 7.96 3.92 10.91
C ASN A 104 7.98 3.74 9.38
N ILE A 105 9.16 3.79 8.76
CA ILE A 105 9.35 3.59 7.31
C ILE A 105 8.99 2.16 6.89
N LEU A 106 9.43 1.15 7.64
CA LEU A 106 9.15 -0.25 7.32
C LEU A 106 7.65 -0.57 7.36
N TYR A 107 6.91 0.02 8.29
CA TYR A 107 5.45 -0.13 8.33
C TYR A 107 4.81 0.34 7.03
N ALA A 108 5.17 1.54 6.58
CA ALA A 108 4.64 2.13 5.36
C ALA A 108 4.93 1.26 4.13
N TYR A 109 6.13 0.65 4.09
CA TYR A 109 6.49 -0.33 3.06
C TYR A 109 5.68 -1.63 3.16
N CYS A 110 5.51 -2.20 4.35
CA CYS A 110 4.69 -3.40 4.55
C CYS A 110 3.24 -3.17 4.16
N TYR A 111 2.72 -1.97 4.43
CA TYR A 111 1.39 -1.57 4.01
C TYR A 111 1.28 -1.59 2.49
N ASP A 112 2.19 -0.91 1.79
CA ASP A 112 2.24 -0.89 0.32
C ASP A 112 2.27 -2.30 -0.26
N VAL A 113 3.18 -3.15 0.21
CA VAL A 113 3.32 -4.55 -0.26
C VAL A 113 2.03 -5.34 -0.09
N ARG A 114 1.29 -5.16 1.01
CA ARG A 114 -0.01 -5.83 1.17
C ARG A 114 -1.04 -5.31 0.18
N THR A 115 -1.18 -4.00 0.09
CA THR A 115 -2.20 -3.37 -0.76
C THR A 115 -1.95 -3.53 -2.25
N THR A 116 -0.70 -3.81 -2.63
CA THR A 116 -0.27 -4.10 -3.99
C THR A 116 0.00 -5.59 -4.23
N GLN A 117 -0.20 -6.43 -3.21
CA GLN A 117 0.08 -7.88 -3.26
C GLN A 117 1.50 -8.22 -3.78
N GLY A 118 2.47 -7.36 -3.45
CA GLY A 118 3.88 -7.49 -3.82
C GLY A 118 4.26 -6.87 -5.17
N GLU A 119 3.30 -6.38 -5.96
CA GLU A 119 3.55 -5.74 -7.24
C GLU A 119 3.41 -4.21 -7.13
N HIS A 120 4.52 -3.54 -6.78
CA HIS A 120 4.54 -2.09 -6.60
C HIS A 120 3.96 -1.33 -7.80
N THR A 121 3.20 -0.28 -7.52
CA THR A 121 2.50 0.55 -8.50
C THR A 121 3.10 1.96 -8.56
N VAL A 122 2.58 2.81 -9.45
CA VAL A 122 2.96 4.23 -9.50
C VAL A 122 2.63 4.99 -8.20
N GLU A 123 1.66 4.49 -7.42
CA GLU A 123 1.24 5.08 -6.13
C GLU A 123 2.03 4.55 -4.93
N SER A 124 2.89 3.54 -5.12
CA SER A 124 3.62 2.93 -4.01
C SER A 124 4.58 3.91 -3.33
N ALA A 125 5.30 4.71 -4.12
CA ALA A 125 6.16 5.77 -3.59
C ALA A 125 5.36 6.83 -2.82
N TRP A 126 4.16 7.20 -3.30
CA TRP A 126 3.27 8.12 -2.59
C TRP A 126 2.81 7.51 -1.27
N THR A 127 2.34 6.26 -1.29
CA THR A 127 1.83 5.54 -0.12
C THR A 127 2.88 5.44 0.96
N ILE A 128 4.11 5.03 0.62
CA ILE A 128 5.20 4.88 1.60
C ILE A 128 5.58 6.21 2.23
N ASN A 129 5.71 7.26 1.40
CA ASN A 129 6.00 8.60 1.88
C ASN A 129 4.88 9.12 2.79
N LYS A 130 3.63 9.03 2.33
CA LYS A 130 2.46 9.57 3.02
C LYS A 130 2.20 8.86 4.33
N LEU A 131 2.40 7.54 4.43
CA LEU A 131 2.17 6.81 5.68
C LEU A 131 3.30 6.98 6.71
N SER A 132 4.51 7.28 6.28
CA SER A 132 5.64 7.49 7.19
C SER A 132 5.73 8.95 7.64
N SER A 133 5.32 9.28 8.86
CA SER A 133 5.55 10.61 9.45
C SER A 133 7.03 10.98 9.58
N THR A 134 7.94 10.00 9.57
CA THR A 134 9.39 10.26 9.43
C THR A 134 9.67 10.97 8.11
N LEU A 135 9.04 10.55 7.02
CA LEU A 135 9.31 11.05 5.67
C LEU A 135 8.51 12.31 5.35
N CYS A 136 7.19 12.29 5.56
CA CYS A 136 6.33 13.42 5.19
C CYS A 136 6.27 14.54 6.24
N TRP A 137 6.51 14.24 7.52
CA TRP A 137 6.49 15.22 8.61
C TRP A 137 7.86 15.48 9.23
N LEU A 138 8.91 14.79 8.78
CA LEU A 138 10.26 14.87 9.35
C LEU A 138 10.22 14.69 10.87
N GLN A 139 9.37 13.78 11.34
CA GLN A 139 9.05 13.58 12.75
C GLN A 139 10.07 12.66 13.43
N SER A 140 10.30 12.88 14.73
CA SER A 140 11.04 11.97 15.60
C SER A 140 10.12 11.36 16.65
N PHE A 141 10.42 10.12 17.04
CA PHE A 141 9.61 9.34 17.97
C PHE A 141 10.36 9.06 19.28
N THR A 142 9.59 8.83 20.33
CA THR A 142 10.12 8.50 21.67
C THR A 142 9.80 7.08 22.12
N SER A 143 8.83 6.41 21.48
CA SER A 143 8.46 5.03 21.77
C SER A 143 7.89 4.32 20.54
N LEU A 144 7.95 2.98 20.55
CA LEU A 144 7.34 2.16 19.49
C LEU A 144 5.81 2.32 19.43
N LYS A 145 5.16 2.51 20.59
CA LYS A 145 3.72 2.79 20.64
C LYS A 145 3.37 4.06 19.85
N GLN A 146 4.15 5.13 20.02
CA GLN A 146 3.95 6.37 19.26
C GLN A 146 4.15 6.16 17.75
N VAL A 147 5.13 5.35 17.34
CA VAL A 147 5.37 5.01 15.93
C VAL A 147 4.17 4.29 15.31
N LEU A 148 3.66 3.26 15.99
CA LEU A 148 2.53 2.48 15.48
C LEU A 148 1.25 3.30 15.43
N ILE A 149 0.96 4.10 16.45
CA ILE A 149 -0.21 4.99 16.44
C ILE A 149 -0.12 5.97 15.26
N SER A 150 1.04 6.60 15.05
CA SER A 150 1.25 7.51 13.92
C SER A 150 1.02 6.81 12.58
N ASN A 151 1.57 5.61 12.37
CA ASN A 151 1.35 4.84 11.15
C ASN A 151 -0.13 4.47 10.94
N MET A 152 -0.77 3.94 11.99
CA MET A 152 -2.16 3.46 11.94
C MET A 152 -3.15 4.62 11.77
N ARG A 153 -2.89 5.79 12.35
CA ARG A 153 -3.72 6.97 12.10
C ARG A 153 -3.69 7.35 10.61
N ARG A 154 -2.49 7.44 10.05
CA ARG A 154 -2.28 7.87 8.66
C ARG A 154 -2.83 6.87 7.65
N SER A 155 -2.74 5.58 7.91
CA SER A 155 -3.32 4.54 7.05
C SER A 155 -4.85 4.50 7.08
N LEU A 156 -5.47 5.05 8.12
CA LEU A 156 -6.93 5.24 8.18
C LEU A 156 -7.37 6.60 7.63
N CYS A 157 -6.45 7.48 7.22
CA CYS A 157 -6.78 8.81 6.67
C CYS A 157 -6.53 8.89 5.16
N TYR A 158 -5.41 8.35 4.67
CA TYR A 158 -4.88 8.73 3.36
C TYR A 158 -5.02 7.68 2.25
N PRO A 159 -4.66 6.40 2.44
CA PRO A 159 -4.60 5.44 1.35
C PRO A 159 -6.01 4.98 0.93
N LEU A 160 -6.05 4.16 -0.12
CA LEU A 160 -7.28 3.63 -0.71
C LEU A 160 -8.08 2.73 0.24
N TYR A 161 -7.41 1.93 1.07
CA TYR A 161 -8.05 0.97 1.98
C TYR A 161 -7.84 1.38 3.44
N ARG A 162 -8.90 1.71 4.17
CA ARG A 162 -8.81 2.31 5.51
C ARG A 162 -9.44 1.39 6.54
N GLU A 163 -8.75 0.29 6.86
CA GLU A 163 -9.31 -0.75 7.73
C GLU A 163 -8.34 -1.16 8.86
N TRP A 164 -8.91 -1.38 10.05
CA TRP A 164 -8.15 -1.65 11.28
C TRP A 164 -7.39 -2.99 11.26
N ARG A 165 -8.03 -4.09 10.83
CA ARG A 165 -7.40 -5.41 10.77
C ARG A 165 -6.26 -5.47 9.76
N LEU A 166 -6.34 -4.75 8.64
CA LEU A 166 -5.24 -4.57 7.70
C LEU A 166 -4.02 -3.96 8.40
N ASN A 167 -4.23 -2.93 9.21
CA ASN A 167 -3.17 -2.31 10.00
C ASN A 167 -2.51 -3.28 11.00
N CYS A 168 -3.31 -4.10 11.70
CA CYS A 168 -2.78 -5.15 12.56
C CYS A 168 -1.91 -6.16 11.77
N ALA A 169 -2.37 -6.55 10.58
CA ALA A 169 -1.64 -7.48 9.71
C ALA A 169 -0.31 -6.88 9.19
N VAL A 170 -0.26 -5.57 8.96
CA VAL A 170 0.95 -4.82 8.61
C VAL A 170 1.92 -4.74 9.79
N GLN A 171 1.42 -4.48 11.02
CA GLN A 171 2.26 -4.50 12.23
C GLN A 171 2.96 -5.85 12.40
N ASP A 172 2.25 -6.96 12.16
CA ASP A 172 2.81 -8.31 12.22
C ASP A 172 3.91 -8.53 11.17
N ASP A 173 3.78 -7.95 9.98
CA ASP A 173 4.82 -8.05 8.95
C ASP A 173 6.10 -7.32 9.34
N VAL A 174 5.97 -6.11 9.92
CA VAL A 174 7.14 -5.36 10.40
C VAL A 174 7.88 -6.18 11.47
N ARG A 175 7.15 -6.79 12.39
CA ARG A 175 7.68 -7.72 13.40
C ARG A 175 8.46 -8.87 12.75
N ILE A 176 7.90 -9.48 11.72
CA ILE A 176 8.53 -10.60 11.00
C ILE A 176 9.82 -10.15 10.31
N ILE A 177 9.80 -9.04 9.58
CA ILE A 177 11.00 -8.49 8.92
C ILE A 177 12.11 -8.19 9.92
N LEU A 178 11.79 -7.57 11.06
CA LEU A 178 12.78 -7.30 12.11
C LEU A 178 13.37 -8.59 12.68
N SER A 179 12.54 -9.62 12.95
CA SER A 179 12.99 -10.91 13.47
C SER A 179 13.92 -11.68 12.50
N GLN A 180 13.84 -11.38 11.20
CA GLN A 180 14.69 -11.98 10.17
C GLN A 180 16.06 -11.29 10.07
N GLY A 181 16.23 -10.15 10.75
CA GLY A 181 17.50 -9.44 10.87
C GLY A 181 17.77 -8.43 9.75
N LYS A 182 18.95 -7.81 9.83
CA LYS A 182 19.31 -6.62 9.03
C LYS A 182 19.32 -6.80 7.51
N ARG A 183 19.51 -8.02 7.02
CA ARG A 183 19.47 -8.30 5.57
C ARG A 183 18.06 -8.15 5.01
N SER A 184 17.05 -8.66 5.72
CA SER A 184 15.64 -8.51 5.33
C SER A 184 15.24 -7.03 5.31
N ILE A 185 15.64 -6.29 6.36
CA ILE A 185 15.45 -4.83 6.44
C ILE A 185 16.12 -4.10 5.27
N LEU A 186 17.38 -4.44 4.95
CA LEU A 186 18.10 -3.81 3.85
C LEU A 186 17.40 -4.03 2.51
N LYS A 187 16.86 -5.22 2.24
CA LYS A 187 16.08 -5.49 1.02
C LYS A 187 14.86 -4.58 0.91
N CYS A 188 14.10 -4.41 2.00
CA CYS A 188 12.99 -3.47 2.04
C CYS A 188 13.46 -2.05 1.68
N LEU A 189 14.55 -1.58 2.29
CA LEU A 189 15.10 -0.25 2.03
C LEU A 189 15.58 -0.06 0.57
N LEU A 190 16.15 -1.09 -0.05
CA LEU A 190 16.57 -1.04 -1.46
C LEU A 190 15.37 -1.02 -2.42
N SER A 191 14.29 -1.72 -2.08
CA SER A 191 13.02 -1.62 -2.80
C SER A 191 12.43 -0.21 -2.70
N ILE A 192 12.37 0.37 -1.49
CA ILE A 192 11.95 1.77 -1.26
C ILE A 192 12.82 2.73 -2.06
N HIS A 193 14.14 2.54 -2.04
CA HIS A 193 15.08 3.38 -2.78
C HIS A 193 14.74 3.40 -4.28
N THR A 194 14.49 2.23 -4.85
CA THR A 194 14.14 2.10 -6.27
C THR A 194 12.82 2.82 -6.58
N MET A 195 11.80 2.65 -5.74
CA MET A 195 10.49 3.31 -5.92
C MET A 195 10.61 4.83 -5.85
N PHE A 196 11.34 5.37 -4.87
CA PHE A 196 11.55 6.81 -4.74
C PHE A 196 12.39 7.39 -5.88
N ASN A 197 13.37 6.65 -6.41
CA ASN A 197 14.15 7.10 -7.54
C ASN A 197 13.32 7.23 -8.83
N ASN A 198 12.23 6.46 -8.94
CA ASN A 198 11.32 6.45 -10.08
C ASN A 198 10.07 7.32 -9.87
N SER A 199 9.98 8.06 -8.77
CA SER A 199 8.85 8.94 -8.45
C SER A 199 9.36 10.34 -8.14
N GLU A 200 9.23 11.25 -9.10
CA GLU A 200 9.54 12.66 -8.85
C GLU A 200 8.41 13.30 -8.02
N PRO A 201 8.72 14.17 -7.04
CA PRO A 201 10.05 14.58 -6.55
C PRO A 201 10.59 13.74 -5.36
N ARG A 202 10.04 12.54 -5.10
CA ARG A 202 10.37 11.68 -3.93
C ARG A 202 11.79 11.11 -3.91
N TYR A 203 12.55 11.17 -5.01
CA TYR A 203 13.98 10.80 -5.02
C TYR A 203 14.79 11.60 -3.98
N LEU A 204 14.31 12.79 -3.57
CA LEU A 204 14.92 13.58 -2.49
C LEU A 204 14.94 12.82 -1.16
N LEU A 205 13.93 11.99 -0.88
CA LEU A 205 13.87 11.17 0.34
C LEU A 205 14.95 10.09 0.36
N ASN A 206 15.44 9.66 -0.81
CA ASN A 206 16.61 8.78 -0.86
C ASN A 206 17.84 9.48 -0.29
N GLN A 207 18.05 10.74 -0.66
CA GLN A 207 19.19 11.53 -0.20
C GLN A 207 19.07 11.92 1.27
N LEU A 208 17.84 12.19 1.75
CA LEU A 208 17.59 12.62 3.12
C LEU A 208 17.55 11.47 4.14
N TYR A 209 17.07 10.29 3.74
CA TYR A 209 16.83 9.18 4.66
C TYR A 209 17.33 7.83 4.15
N ILE A 210 16.83 7.39 2.98
CA ILE A 210 16.91 5.96 2.62
C ILE A 210 18.35 5.50 2.39
N VAL A 211 19.19 6.31 1.73
CA VAL A 211 20.61 5.98 1.50
C VAL A 211 21.36 5.80 2.81
N ASP A 212 21.17 6.71 3.77
CA ASP A 212 21.84 6.62 5.06
C ASP A 212 21.33 5.41 5.87
N TYR A 213 20.04 5.07 5.80
CA TYR A 213 19.53 3.82 6.40
C TYR A 213 20.12 2.57 5.76
N CYS A 214 20.25 2.52 4.43
CA CYS A 214 20.87 1.40 3.73
C CYS A 214 22.31 1.17 4.19
N ILE A 215 23.09 2.22 4.44
CA ILE A 215 24.47 2.11 4.93
C ILE A 215 24.47 1.76 6.43
N TRP A 216 23.72 2.50 7.24
CA TRP A 216 23.72 2.39 8.69
C TRP A 216 23.24 1.03 9.18
N ILE A 217 22.18 0.46 8.59
CA ILE A 217 21.59 -0.81 9.06
C ILE A 217 22.60 -1.97 8.97
N GLN A 218 23.54 -1.92 8.03
CA GLN A 218 24.58 -2.92 7.87
C GLN A 218 25.54 -2.96 9.07
N GLN A 219 25.74 -1.82 9.73
CA GLN A 219 26.61 -1.62 10.89
C GLN A 219 25.92 -1.94 12.22
N VAL A 220 24.59 -2.02 12.23
CA VAL A 220 23.84 -2.38 13.44
C VAL A 220 24.07 -3.85 13.78
N SER A 221 24.20 -4.14 15.09
CA SER A 221 24.35 -5.51 15.58
C SER A 221 23.02 -6.26 15.52
N ASP A 222 23.08 -7.54 15.15
CA ASP A 222 21.88 -8.38 15.03
C ASP A 222 21.13 -8.48 16.36
N LYS A 223 21.85 -8.51 17.49
CA LYS A 223 21.26 -8.47 18.84
C LYS A 223 20.37 -7.24 19.04
N ARG A 224 20.76 -6.07 18.52
CA ARG A 224 19.96 -4.84 18.69
C ARG A 224 18.70 -4.88 17.84
N ILE A 225 18.77 -5.46 16.65
CA ILE A 225 17.60 -5.68 15.79
C ILE A 225 16.65 -6.71 16.43
N GLN A 226 17.18 -7.80 16.99
CA GLN A 226 16.38 -8.78 17.71
C GLN A 226 15.67 -8.16 18.91
N ASN A 227 16.38 -7.38 19.73
CA ASN A 227 15.78 -6.66 20.85
C ASN A 227 14.68 -5.68 20.40
N LEU A 228 14.82 -5.07 19.22
CA LEU A 228 13.80 -4.20 18.66
C LEU A 228 12.56 -5.00 18.23
N ALA A 229 12.74 -6.16 17.60
CA ALA A 229 11.66 -7.07 17.25
C ALA A 229 10.90 -7.54 18.50
N ASP A 230 11.63 -7.96 19.54
CA ASP A 230 11.05 -8.39 20.81
C ASP A 230 10.29 -7.23 21.48
N ALA A 231 10.87 -6.02 21.51
CA ALA A 231 10.20 -4.85 22.05
C ALA A 231 8.92 -4.48 21.27
N LEU A 232 8.91 -4.65 19.95
CA LEU A 232 7.73 -4.42 19.11
C LEU A 232 6.64 -5.49 19.35
N ASN A 233 7.02 -6.71 19.75
CA ASN A 233 6.07 -7.78 20.09
C ASN A 233 5.20 -7.43 21.29
N GLU A 234 5.78 -6.75 22.27
CA GLU A 234 5.11 -6.36 23.51
C GLU A 234 4.20 -5.12 23.35
N VAL A 235 4.25 -4.44 22.20
CA VAL A 235 3.41 -3.26 21.98
C VAL A 235 2.04 -3.66 21.48
N THR A 236 1.01 -3.34 22.27
CA THR A 236 -0.39 -3.47 21.90
C THR A 236 -0.99 -2.08 21.63
N ILE A 237 -1.70 -1.95 20.52
CA ILE A 237 -2.45 -0.75 20.14
C ILE A 237 -3.93 -1.11 20.17
N SER A 238 -4.73 -0.30 20.85
CA SER A 238 -6.19 -0.38 20.83
C SER A 238 -6.78 0.68 19.91
N LYS A 239 -8.02 0.48 19.44
CA LYS A 239 -8.73 1.48 18.61
C LYS A 239 -8.82 2.83 19.33
N SER A 240 -9.08 2.80 20.63
CA SER A 240 -9.12 4.00 21.48
C SER A 240 -7.82 4.82 21.49
N ASP A 241 -6.65 4.18 21.27
CA ASP A 241 -5.35 4.89 21.20
C ASP A 241 -5.27 5.82 19.98
N LEU A 242 -6.03 5.54 18.92
CA LEU A 242 -6.04 6.35 17.72
C LEU A 242 -6.89 7.62 17.85
N ARG A 243 -7.77 7.75 18.86
CA ARG A 243 -8.59 8.97 19.06
C ARG A 243 -9.45 9.38 17.86
N PHE A 244 -9.92 8.39 17.10
CA PHE A 244 -10.92 8.54 16.02
C PHE A 244 -12.29 7.99 16.41
N ASP A 245 -12.49 7.63 17.68
CA ASP A 245 -13.75 7.09 18.20
C ASP A 245 -14.27 5.89 17.37
N LEU A 246 -13.34 5.06 16.87
CA LEU A 246 -13.65 3.95 15.97
C LEU A 246 -14.59 2.93 16.61
N GLU A 247 -14.47 2.68 17.92
CA GLU A 247 -15.32 1.71 18.61
C GLU A 247 -16.77 2.18 18.63
N GLU A 248 -17.00 3.48 18.85
CA GLU A 248 -18.30 4.11 18.78
C GLU A 248 -18.86 4.10 17.35
N LEU A 249 -18.05 4.47 16.36
CA LEU A 249 -18.44 4.49 14.94
C LEU A 249 -18.88 3.11 14.46
N GLU A 250 -18.08 2.08 14.72
CA GLU A 250 -18.36 0.70 14.33
C GLU A 250 -19.62 0.17 15.00
N THR A 251 -19.78 0.44 16.30
CA THR A 251 -20.97 0.01 17.05
C THR A 251 -22.22 0.65 16.48
N ALA A 252 -22.19 1.95 16.18
CA ALA A 252 -23.30 2.66 15.57
C ALA A 252 -23.64 2.09 14.18
N ALA A 253 -22.62 1.83 13.36
CA ALA A 253 -22.81 1.27 12.02
C ALA A 253 -23.46 -0.12 12.05
N HIS A 254 -23.03 -1.01 12.95
CA HIS A 254 -23.63 -2.33 13.10
C HIS A 254 -25.09 -2.27 13.58
N ILE A 255 -25.42 -1.38 14.53
CA ILE A 255 -26.82 -1.18 14.98
C ILE A 255 -27.70 -0.77 13.80
N VAL A 256 -27.26 0.19 12.97
CA VAL A 256 -28.04 0.64 11.80
C VAL A 256 -28.23 -0.49 10.79
N GLN A 257 -27.18 -1.25 10.50
CA GLN A 257 -27.24 -2.39 9.57
C GLN A 257 -28.22 -3.47 10.06
N GLU A 258 -28.21 -3.78 11.36
CA GLU A 258 -29.15 -4.72 11.98
C GLU A 258 -30.60 -4.22 11.87
N GLU A 259 -30.85 -2.95 12.20
CA GLU A 259 -32.19 -2.36 12.09
C GLU A 259 -32.71 -2.33 10.64
N GLU A 260 -31.85 -2.04 9.67
CA GLU A 260 -32.21 -2.07 8.24
C GLU A 260 -32.56 -3.48 7.75
N MET A 261 -31.79 -4.48 8.18
CA MET A 261 -32.09 -5.88 7.89
C MET A 261 -33.42 -6.32 8.51
N GLU A 262 -33.69 -5.94 9.77
CA GLU A 262 -34.96 -6.21 10.44
C GLU A 262 -36.14 -5.54 9.71
N ARG A 263 -36.00 -4.27 9.32
CA ARG A 263 -37.02 -3.55 8.53
C ARG A 263 -37.26 -4.22 7.18
N ALA A 264 -36.20 -4.62 6.48
CA ALA A 264 -36.31 -5.33 5.20
C ALA A 264 -37.05 -6.67 5.36
N LEU A 265 -36.77 -7.42 6.43
CA LEU A 265 -37.47 -8.66 6.75
C LEU A 265 -38.95 -8.42 7.06
N CYS A 266 -39.29 -7.43 7.91
CA CYS A 266 -40.67 -7.06 8.21
C CYS A 266 -41.45 -6.64 6.95
N ASN A 267 -40.82 -5.89 6.04
CA ASN A 267 -41.41 -5.50 4.76
C ASN A 267 -41.66 -6.72 3.85
N HIS A 268 -40.71 -7.66 3.81
CA HIS A 268 -40.86 -8.89 3.05
C HIS A 268 -42.00 -9.77 3.59
N VAL A 269 -42.08 -9.96 4.90
CA VAL A 269 -43.18 -10.69 5.56
C VAL A 269 -44.53 -10.02 5.29
N SER A 270 -44.61 -8.68 5.39
CA SER A 270 -45.83 -7.93 5.10
C SER A 270 -46.29 -8.13 3.64
N THR A 271 -45.36 -8.16 2.70
CA THR A 271 -45.63 -8.43 1.28
C THR A 271 -46.17 -9.84 1.06
N LEU A 272 -45.57 -10.85 1.72
CA LEU A 272 -46.04 -12.25 1.63
C LEU A 272 -47.46 -12.41 2.21
N VAL A 273 -47.75 -11.78 3.35
CA VAL A 273 -49.09 -11.82 3.98
C VAL A 273 -50.16 -11.17 3.09
N LEU A 274 -49.83 -10.08 2.39
CA LEU A 274 -50.74 -9.45 1.43
C LEU A 274 -51.02 -10.35 0.21
N CYS A 275 -50.01 -11.05 -0.33
CA CYS A 275 -50.19 -12.00 -1.42
C CYS A 275 -50.98 -13.26 -1.02
N SER A 276 -50.85 -13.73 0.23
CA SER A 276 -51.66 -14.86 0.75
C SER A 276 -53.13 -14.52 0.99
N ASN A 277 -53.46 -13.24 1.21
CA ASN A 277 -54.86 -12.80 1.39
C ASN A 277 -55.58 -12.46 0.07
N SER A 278 -54.88 -12.49 -1.07
CA SER A 278 -55.48 -12.30 -2.40
C SER A 278 -55.99 -13.58 -3.08
N GLU A 279 -55.89 -14.76 -2.45
CA GLU A 279 -56.37 -16.03 -3.02
C GLU A 279 -57.81 -16.42 -2.64
N GLN A 280 -58.63 -15.50 -2.12
CA GLN A 280 -60.08 -15.73 -1.97
C GLN A 280 -60.93 -14.60 -2.55
N SER A 281 -61.01 -14.54 -3.89
CA SER A 281 -62.22 -14.08 -4.59
C SER A 281 -62.19 -14.51 -6.07
N ASP A 282 -62.85 -15.64 -6.31
CA ASP A 282 -63.54 -16.15 -7.50
C ASP A 282 -63.15 -15.77 -8.94
N SER A 283 -63.05 -16.85 -9.72
CA SER A 283 -63.02 -17.00 -11.17
C SER A 283 -63.98 -16.14 -12.00
N SER A 284 -63.51 -15.59 -13.12
CA SER A 284 -64.03 -15.92 -14.46
C SER A 284 -63.07 -15.51 -15.60
N SER A 285 -62.59 -16.55 -16.29
CA SER A 285 -62.16 -16.66 -17.70
C SER A 285 -61.86 -15.41 -18.54
N SER A 286 -60.64 -15.35 -19.08
CA SER A 286 -60.44 -15.52 -20.53
C SER A 286 -59.03 -16.03 -20.85
N SER A 287 -59.02 -17.24 -21.42
CA SER A 287 -58.02 -17.83 -22.31
C SER A 287 -57.42 -16.80 -23.30
N SER A 288 -56.18 -16.93 -23.79
CA SER A 288 -55.62 -18.14 -24.38
C SER A 288 -54.11 -18.08 -24.63
N SER A 289 -53.50 -19.27 -24.51
CA SER A 289 -52.40 -19.87 -25.31
C SER A 289 -51.02 -19.19 -25.27
N SER A 290 -50.00 -19.77 -24.60
CA SER A 290 -49.24 -21.01 -24.91
C SER A 290 -48.46 -20.89 -26.22
N SER A 291 -47.12 -21.00 -26.23
CA SER A 291 -46.37 -22.28 -26.25
C SER A 291 -44.89 -22.02 -25.93
N SER A 292 -44.26 -22.67 -24.93
CA SER A 292 -43.57 -23.99 -24.98
C SER A 292 -42.43 -24.04 -25.99
N SER A 293 -41.23 -24.56 -25.75
CA SER A 293 -40.50 -25.14 -24.60
C SER A 293 -39.05 -25.35 -25.09
N ASP A 294 -38.22 -25.88 -24.19
CA ASP A 294 -37.06 -26.73 -24.46
C ASP A 294 -35.66 -26.09 -24.42
N GLU A 295 -35.06 -26.27 -23.24
CA GLU A 295 -33.73 -26.84 -22.97
C GLU A 295 -32.85 -27.17 -24.20
N SER A 296 -31.59 -26.73 -24.20
CA SER A 296 -30.41 -27.63 -24.09
C SER A 296 -29.08 -26.94 -24.44
N SER A 297 -28.13 -27.13 -23.52
CA SER A 297 -26.70 -27.48 -23.64
C SER A 297 -25.83 -27.13 -24.87
N ASP A 298 -24.59 -26.78 -24.49
CA ASP A 298 -23.29 -27.13 -25.08
C ASP A 298 -22.67 -26.29 -26.22
N SER A 299 -21.59 -25.59 -25.81
CA SER A 299 -20.18 -25.83 -26.19
C SER A 299 -19.66 -25.55 -27.61
N ASP A 300 -18.45 -24.95 -27.57
CA ASP A 300 -17.32 -25.07 -28.50
C ASP A 300 -17.20 -24.16 -29.74
N ASP A 301 -16.19 -23.29 -29.62
CA ASP A 301 -15.01 -23.15 -30.48
C ASP A 301 -15.09 -22.65 -31.94
N GLU A 302 -14.22 -21.65 -32.14
CA GLU A 302 -13.25 -21.46 -33.22
C GLU A 302 -13.60 -20.80 -34.55
N SER A 303 -12.61 -19.99 -34.94
CA SER A 303 -12.18 -19.62 -36.28
C SER A 303 -12.94 -18.52 -37.04
N ASP A 304 -12.47 -17.27 -36.86
CA ASP A 304 -12.54 -16.25 -37.90
C ASP A 304 -11.25 -16.28 -38.74
N SER A 305 -11.40 -16.60 -40.01
CA SER A 305 -10.35 -16.46 -41.03
C SER A 305 -10.99 -16.25 -42.39
N LEU A 306 -11.01 -15.02 -42.90
CA LEU A 306 -10.93 -14.65 -44.33
C LEU A 306 -10.48 -13.16 -44.39
N SER A 307 -9.23 -12.83 -44.71
CA SER A 307 -8.65 -12.72 -46.06
C SER A 307 -9.41 -11.76 -47.00
N SER A 308 -8.81 -10.61 -47.32
CA SER A 308 -8.54 -10.25 -48.72
C SER A 308 -7.53 -9.10 -48.82
N SER A 309 -6.56 -9.36 -49.68
CA SER A 309 -5.45 -8.55 -50.16
C SER A 309 -5.91 -7.32 -50.96
N ASP A 310 -5.04 -6.32 -51.08
CA ASP A 310 -4.58 -5.88 -52.41
C ASP A 310 -3.26 -5.09 -52.31
N GLU A 311 -2.39 -5.42 -53.27
CA GLU A 311 -1.00 -5.03 -53.48
C GLU A 311 -0.89 -4.00 -54.63
N GLU A 312 0.36 -3.58 -54.90
CA GLU A 312 0.88 -2.77 -56.02
C GLU A 312 0.94 -1.24 -55.84
N ASP A 313 1.98 -0.50 -56.27
CA ASP A 313 3.35 -0.74 -56.73
C ASP A 313 3.98 0.66 -56.96
N LYS A 314 5.32 0.77 -56.85
CA LYS A 314 6.27 1.56 -57.71
C LYS A 314 7.40 2.31 -57.00
N THR A 315 8.56 1.66 -57.06
CA THR A 315 9.89 2.10 -57.58
C THR A 315 10.22 3.60 -57.76
N HIS A 316 11.39 4.03 -57.24
CA HIS A 316 12.50 4.53 -58.08
C HIS A 316 13.85 4.69 -57.34
N THR A 317 14.89 4.17 -57.99
CA THR A 317 16.33 4.16 -57.69
C THR A 317 17.04 5.51 -57.88
N LYS A 318 18.10 5.80 -57.09
CA LYS A 318 19.34 6.40 -57.61
C LYS A 318 20.56 6.12 -56.72
N MET A 319 21.56 5.45 -57.29
CA MET A 319 22.95 5.40 -56.80
C MET A 319 23.81 6.40 -57.58
N GLN A 320 24.85 6.94 -56.94
CA GLN A 320 26.10 7.30 -57.60
C GLN A 320 27.29 7.20 -56.62
N SER A 321 28.29 6.44 -57.04
CA SER A 321 29.65 6.25 -56.50
C SER A 321 30.58 7.39 -56.97
N LEU A 322 31.68 7.78 -56.30
CA LEU A 322 33.04 7.20 -56.25
C LEU A 322 33.93 8.25 -55.51
N ASP A 323 34.86 7.85 -54.64
CA ASP A 323 36.31 7.79 -54.93
C ASP A 323 37.17 7.58 -53.66
N SER A 324 38.23 6.81 -53.87
CA SER A 324 39.36 6.41 -53.03
C SER A 324 40.37 7.54 -52.76
N ASP A 325 41.14 7.51 -51.66
CA ASP A 325 42.54 7.01 -51.63
C ASP A 325 43.26 7.25 -50.29
N ASP A 326 44.35 6.49 -50.11
CA ASP A 326 45.27 6.25 -48.98
C ASP A 326 45.81 7.42 -48.12
N THR A 327 46.21 7.11 -46.87
CA THR A 327 47.61 7.17 -46.34
C THR A 327 47.66 6.97 -44.80
N VAL A 328 48.20 5.85 -44.32
CA VAL A 328 49.51 5.62 -43.63
C VAL A 328 49.82 6.45 -42.37
N ASP A 329 50.11 5.71 -41.29
CA ASP A 329 51.26 5.81 -40.36
C ASP A 329 51.03 6.02 -38.85
N SER A 330 51.49 4.99 -38.13
CA SER A 330 52.18 4.89 -36.84
C SER A 330 52.43 6.17 -36.02
N ASP A 331 51.98 6.18 -34.76
CA ASP A 331 52.80 5.97 -33.54
C ASP A 331 51.92 5.85 -32.28
#